data_AF-A0A7S2GP47-F1
#
_entry.id   AF-A0A7S2GP47-F1
#
_cell.length_a   1.000
_cell.length_b   1.000
_cell.length_c   1.000
_cell.angle_alpha   90.00
_cell.angle_beta   90.00
_cell.angle_gamma   90.00
#
_symmetry.space_group_name_H-M   'P 1'
#
loop_
_entity.id
_entity.type
_entity.pdbx_description
1 polymer ?
#
loop_
_entity_poly.entity_id
_entity_poly.type
_entity_poly.pdbx_seq_one_letter_code
_entity_poly.pdbx_strand_id
1 'polypeptide(L)'
;LSSRSGMIVIIATLVLYPLCCLRTFGQLAKFSAIGTLATSFVVCFVVKRFADGAYSPGGAFYQRSMRAALDSGAASVDARILILASILSTAFLVHFNAPQMYAELEPSRPLDNAEERSKKQSRFALLAVSGFGLAAAQYALVMVFGFLTFGRHVDGNLLLNYATGDPWAVAGR
;
A
#
# COMPACT_ATOMS: atom_id res chain seq x y z
N LEU A 1 -11.12 -31.25 -6.25
CA LEU A 1 -11.39 -29.80 -6.14
C LEU A 1 -10.37 -29.04 -5.29
N SER A 2 -9.55 -29.70 -4.45
CA SER A 2 -8.46 -29.05 -3.69
C SER A 2 -7.14 -29.03 -4.47
N SER A 3 -7.11 -28.38 -5.63
CA SER A 3 -5.87 -28.05 -6.35
C SER A 3 -5.79 -26.53 -6.47
N ARG A 4 -4.60 -25.94 -6.25
CA ARG A 4 -4.38 -24.48 -6.31
C ARG A 4 -4.90 -23.89 -7.61
N SER A 5 -4.71 -24.59 -8.73
CA SER A 5 -5.21 -24.19 -10.05
C SER A 5 -6.74 -24.15 -10.10
N GLY A 6 -7.41 -25.08 -9.42
CA GLY A 6 -8.88 -25.09 -9.32
C GLY A 6 -9.42 -23.90 -8.52
N MET A 7 -8.77 -23.54 -7.41
CA MET A 7 -9.15 -22.35 -6.65
C MET A 7 -8.93 -21.06 -7.44
N ILE A 8 -7.82 -20.95 -8.19
CA ILE A 8 -7.57 -19.79 -9.06
C ILE A 8 -8.68 -19.65 -10.11
N VAL A 9 -9.08 -20.74 -10.77
CA VAL A 9 -10.17 -20.70 -11.77
C VAL A 9 -11.49 -20.30 -11.13
N ILE A 10 -11.81 -20.84 -9.95
CA ILE A 10 -13.03 -20.49 -9.22
C ILE A 10 -13.04 -19.01 -8.83
N ILE A 11 -11.95 -18.49 -8.26
CA ILE A 11 -11.85 -17.07 -7.88
C ILE A 11 -11.89 -16.19 -9.13
N ALA A 12 -11.20 -16.58 -10.20
CA ALA A 12 -11.17 -15.83 -11.45
C ALA A 12 -12.56 -15.70 -12.07
N THR A 13 -13.34 -16.79 -12.09
CA THR A 13 -14.66 -16.83 -12.72
C THR A 13 -15.76 -16.24 -11.85
N LEU A 14 -15.77 -16.53 -10.54
CA LEU A 14 -16.86 -16.11 -9.65
C LEU A 14 -16.61 -14.77 -8.95
N VAL A 15 -15.36 -14.30 -8.88
CA VAL A 15 -15.01 -13.06 -8.15
C VAL A 15 -14.38 -12.04 -9.10
N LEU A 16 -13.26 -12.38 -9.75
CA LEU A 16 -12.54 -11.39 -10.58
C LEU A 16 -13.31 -11.00 -11.83
N TYR A 17 -13.90 -11.96 -12.55
CA TYR A 17 -14.68 -11.69 -13.76
C TYR A 17 -15.85 -10.71 -13.52
N PRO A 18 -16.75 -10.93 -12.54
CA PRO A 18 -17.81 -9.96 -12.27
C PRO A 18 -17.28 -8.61 -11.79
N LEU A 19 -16.16 -8.58 -11.03
CA LEU A 19 -15.49 -7.34 -10.64
C LEU A 19 -14.95 -6.56 -11.85
N CYS A 20 -14.38 -7.24 -12.84
CA CYS A 20 -13.91 -6.63 -14.09
C CYS A 20 -15.05 -6.10 -14.96
N CYS A 21 -16.28 -6.61 -14.78
CA CYS A 21 -17.47 -6.15 -15.49
C CYS A 21 -18.25 -5.05 -14.75
N LEU A 22 -17.75 -4.56 -13.61
CA LEU A 22 -18.40 -3.46 -12.89
C LEU A 22 -18.38 -2.17 -13.71
N ARG A 23 -19.58 -1.59 -13.86
CA ARG A 23 -19.77 -0.34 -14.61
C ARG A 23 -19.55 0.91 -13.75
N THR A 24 -19.61 0.78 -12.42
CA THR A 24 -19.49 1.90 -11.46
C THR A 24 -18.61 1.52 -10.28
N PHE A 25 -17.85 2.48 -9.74
CA PHE A 25 -16.95 2.27 -8.59
C PHE A 25 -17.64 2.47 -7.24
N GLY A 26 -18.85 3.01 -7.20
CA GLY A 26 -19.55 3.32 -5.94
C GLY A 26 -19.68 2.15 -4.95
N GLN A 27 -19.90 0.91 -5.42
CA GLN A 27 -19.96 -0.26 -4.54
C GLN A 27 -18.57 -0.66 -4.01
N LEU A 28 -17.53 -0.47 -4.82
CA LEU A 28 -16.15 -0.80 -4.48
C LEU A 28 -15.53 0.22 -3.53
N ALA A 29 -15.98 1.48 -3.54
CA ALA A 29 -15.48 2.53 -2.68
C ALA A 29 -15.54 2.18 -1.18
N LYS A 30 -16.60 1.49 -0.73
CA LYS A 30 -16.75 1.05 0.67
C LYS A 30 -15.68 0.03 1.07
N PHE A 31 -15.41 -0.93 0.19
CA PHE A 31 -14.35 -1.92 0.41
C PHE A 31 -12.96 -1.28 0.33
N SER A 32 -12.77 -0.34 -0.59
CA SER A 32 -11.53 0.45 -0.71
C SER A 32 -11.24 1.22 0.58
N ALA A 33 -12.25 1.86 1.18
CA ALA A 33 -12.09 2.57 2.45
C ALA A 33 -11.63 1.66 3.59
N ILE A 34 -12.17 0.44 3.69
CA ILE A 34 -11.70 -0.56 4.67
C ILE A 34 -10.23 -0.93 4.39
N GLY A 35 -9.88 -1.12 3.12
CA GLY A 35 -8.49 -1.37 2.70
C GLY A 35 -7.55 -0.24 3.10
N THR A 36 -7.93 1.02 2.87
CA THR A 36 -7.15 2.19 3.27
C THR A 36 -7.01 2.30 4.79
N LEU A 37 -8.05 1.95 5.56
CA LEU A 37 -7.95 1.91 7.03
C LEU A 37 -6.99 0.81 7.50
N ALA A 38 -7.04 -0.36 6.89
CA ALA A 38 -6.13 -1.47 7.20
C ALA A 38 -4.67 -1.11 6.88
N THR A 39 -4.40 -0.51 5.72
CA THR A 39 -3.03 -0.06 5.39
C THR A 39 -2.58 1.06 6.33
N SER A 40 -3.46 1.98 6.68
CA SER A 40 -3.16 3.05 7.65
C SER A 40 -2.84 2.48 9.03
N PHE A 41 -3.56 1.44 9.49
CA PHE A 41 -3.24 0.72 10.71
C PHE A 41 -1.83 0.13 10.68
N VAL A 42 -1.45 -0.53 9.57
CA VAL A 42 -0.09 -1.07 9.39
C VAL A 42 0.97 0.04 9.47
N VAL A 43 0.74 1.18 8.82
CA VAL A 43 1.65 2.34 8.92
C VAL A 43 1.82 2.78 10.37
N CYS A 44 0.70 3.01 11.09
CA CYS A 44 0.74 3.42 12.49
C CYS A 44 1.45 2.40 13.38
N PHE A 45 1.19 1.12 13.17
CA PHE A 45 1.83 0.01 13.88
C PHE A 45 3.35 0.01 13.67
N VAL A 46 3.82 0.08 12.42
CA VAL A 46 5.26 0.07 12.09
C VAL A 46 5.96 1.25 12.74
N VAL A 47 5.39 2.46 12.62
CA VAL A 47 5.93 3.69 13.25
C VAL A 47 5.97 3.56 14.77
N LYS A 48 4.88 3.08 15.39
CA LYS A 48 4.81 2.85 16.83
C LYS A 48 5.86 1.86 17.31
N ARG A 49 6.05 0.74 16.61
CA ARG A 49 7.03 -0.28 17.00
C ARG A 49 8.47 0.20 16.90
N PHE A 50 8.76 1.07 15.93
CA PHE A 50 10.04 1.78 15.90
C PHE A 50 10.17 2.73 17.10
N ALA A 51 9.18 3.58 17.35
CA ALA A 51 9.24 4.59 18.42
C ALA A 51 9.32 3.98 19.83
N ASP A 52 8.59 2.89 20.09
CA ASP A 52 8.60 2.17 21.37
C ASP A 52 9.89 1.34 21.56
N GLY A 53 10.73 1.20 20.52
CA GLY A 53 11.98 0.45 20.59
C GLY A 53 11.80 -1.03 20.91
N ALA A 54 10.59 -1.59 20.73
CA ALA A 54 10.23 -2.93 21.22
C ALA A 54 11.06 -4.06 20.58
N TYR A 55 11.65 -3.79 19.41
CA TYR A 55 12.53 -4.68 18.65
C TYR A 55 14.00 -4.24 18.67
N SER A 56 14.36 -3.23 19.46
CA SER A 56 15.75 -2.81 19.69
C SER A 56 16.41 -3.68 20.78
N PRO A 57 17.75 -3.70 20.91
CA PRO A 57 18.43 -4.49 21.94
C PRO A 57 17.90 -4.20 23.36
N GLY A 58 17.32 -5.22 24.02
CA GLY A 58 16.68 -5.08 25.33
C GLY A 58 15.16 -4.83 25.30
N GLY A 59 14.56 -4.71 24.12
CA GLY A 59 13.12 -4.59 23.94
C GLY A 59 12.37 -5.92 24.17
N ALA A 60 11.07 -5.82 24.47
CA ALA A 60 10.22 -6.97 24.81
C ALA A 60 10.12 -8.04 23.72
N PHE A 61 10.29 -7.67 22.45
CA PHE A 61 10.23 -8.57 21.29
C PHE A 61 11.59 -8.71 20.59
N TYR A 62 12.68 -8.33 21.26
CA TYR A 62 14.01 -8.40 20.70
C TYR A 62 14.45 -9.86 20.49
N GLN A 63 14.76 -10.21 19.25
CA GLN A 63 15.45 -11.46 18.92
C GLN A 63 16.81 -11.14 18.32
N ARG A 64 17.85 -11.87 18.76
CA ARG A 64 19.23 -11.62 18.34
C ARG A 64 19.43 -11.80 16.81
N SER A 65 18.62 -12.65 16.20
CA SER A 65 18.53 -12.88 14.74
C SER A 65 17.94 -11.68 13.97
N MET A 66 17.22 -10.78 14.65
CA MET A 66 16.55 -9.61 14.05
C MET A 66 17.32 -8.30 14.28
N ARG A 67 18.56 -8.36 14.78
CA ARG A 67 19.38 -7.16 15.01
C ARG A 67 19.51 -6.39 13.69
N ALA A 68 19.11 -5.12 13.69
CA ALA A 68 19.31 -4.24 12.54
C ALA A 68 20.79 -4.20 12.15
N ALA A 69 21.13 -4.84 11.03
CA ALA A 69 22.43 -4.75 10.40
C ALA A 69 22.49 -3.43 9.61
N LEU A 70 22.70 -2.33 10.33
CA LEU A 70 22.99 -1.02 9.75
C LEU A 70 24.50 -0.98 9.48
N ASP A 71 24.89 -1.42 8.29
CA ASP A 71 26.28 -1.27 7.87
C ASP A 71 26.50 0.18 7.42
N SER A 72 27.59 0.82 7.85
CA SER A 72 27.93 2.21 7.50
C SER A 72 28.41 2.39 6.05
N GLY A 73 28.04 1.46 5.17
CA GLY A 73 28.44 1.44 3.77
C GLY A 73 27.68 2.49 2.96
N ALA A 74 28.42 3.40 2.34
CA ALA A 74 27.93 4.37 1.37
C ALA A 74 26.94 3.74 0.39
N ALA A 75 25.94 4.53 -0.03
CA ALA A 75 24.88 4.16 -0.97
C ALA A 75 25.43 3.41 -2.20
N SER A 76 25.52 2.09 -2.10
CA SER A 76 25.98 1.22 -3.17
C SER A 76 24.76 0.85 -3.99
N VAL A 77 24.79 1.22 -5.27
CA VAL A 77 23.73 0.92 -6.22
C VAL A 77 23.78 -0.57 -6.52
N ASP A 78 22.89 -1.34 -5.90
CA ASP A 78 22.72 -2.79 -6.12
C ASP A 78 21.62 -3.06 -7.15
N ALA A 79 21.70 -4.19 -7.88
CA ALA A 79 20.69 -4.62 -8.86
C ALA A 79 19.30 -4.79 -8.24
N ARG A 80 19.22 -4.94 -6.91
CA ARG A 80 17.97 -4.98 -6.13
C ARG A 80 17.13 -3.71 -6.26
N ILE A 81 17.72 -2.57 -6.66
CA ILE A 81 16.97 -1.34 -6.93
C ILE A 81 15.99 -1.54 -8.09
N LEU A 82 16.29 -2.42 -9.06
CA LEU A 82 15.36 -2.74 -10.14
C LEU A 82 14.12 -3.51 -9.65
N ILE A 83 14.28 -4.34 -8.62
CA ILE A 83 13.16 -5.03 -7.95
C ILE A 83 12.29 -3.99 -7.21
N LEU A 84 12.93 -3.04 -6.51
CA LEU A 84 12.21 -1.95 -5.87
C LEU A 84 11.43 -1.13 -6.91
N ALA A 85 12.05 -0.78 -8.04
CA ALA A 85 11.41 -0.04 -9.11
C ALA A 85 10.21 -0.78 -9.72
N SER A 86 10.30 -2.10 -9.92
CA SER A 86 9.19 -2.90 -10.45
C SER A 86 8.02 -2.99 -9.47
N ILE A 87 8.30 -3.15 -8.17
CA ILE A 87 7.27 -3.16 -7.12
C ILE A 87 6.61 -1.78 -7.01
N LEU A 88 7.38 -0.67 -7.03
CA LEU A 88 6.82 0.68 -7.01
C LEU A 88 5.95 0.95 -8.24
N SER A 89 6.39 0.51 -9.44
CA SER A 89 5.59 0.65 -10.66
C SER A 89 4.22 -0.02 -10.52
N THR A 90 4.20 -1.22 -9.92
CA THR A 90 2.95 -1.95 -9.64
C THR A 90 2.13 -1.28 -8.55
N ALA A 91 2.77 -0.75 -7.50
CA ALA A 91 2.09 -0.10 -6.37
C ALA A 91 1.36 1.21 -6.76
N PHE A 92 1.76 1.85 -7.86
CA PHE A 92 1.18 3.07 -8.40
C PHE A 92 0.36 2.85 -9.69
N LEU A 93 -0.14 1.62 -9.89
CA LEU A 93 -0.91 1.20 -11.06
C LEU A 93 -2.40 1.62 -10.97
N VAL A 94 -2.67 2.92 -10.83
CA VAL A 94 -4.05 3.45 -10.82
C VAL A 94 -4.44 4.13 -12.15
N HIS A 95 -3.46 4.41 -13.01
CA HIS A 95 -3.63 5.12 -14.28
C HIS A 95 -4.66 4.48 -15.22
N PHE A 96 -4.78 3.15 -15.23
CA PHE A 96 -5.76 2.42 -16.05
C PHE A 96 -7.22 2.72 -15.66
N ASN A 97 -7.47 3.08 -14.40
CA ASN A 97 -8.81 3.38 -13.89
C ASN A 97 -9.12 4.89 -13.95
N ALA A 98 -8.14 5.74 -14.27
CA ALA A 98 -8.29 7.19 -14.26
C ALA A 98 -9.43 7.73 -15.15
N PRO A 99 -9.65 7.22 -16.39
CA PRO A 99 -10.75 7.71 -17.23
C PRO A 99 -12.13 7.44 -16.62
N GLN A 100 -12.31 6.26 -16.02
CA GLN A 100 -13.57 5.89 -15.38
C GLN A 100 -13.80 6.69 -14.08
N MET A 101 -12.75 6.88 -13.26
CA MET A 101 -12.83 7.74 -12.06
C MET A 101 -13.14 9.20 -12.42
N TYR A 102 -12.59 9.72 -13.52
CA TYR A 102 -12.91 11.06 -14.01
C TYR A 102 -14.35 11.16 -14.50
N ALA A 103 -14.87 10.11 -15.15
CA ALA A 103 -16.26 10.07 -15.61
C ALA A 103 -17.25 10.07 -14.43
N GLU A 104 -16.96 9.32 -13.37
CA GLU A 104 -17.81 9.20 -12.17
C GLU A 104 -17.74 10.44 -11.26
N LEU A 105 -16.74 11.32 -11.43
CA LEU A 105 -16.67 12.58 -10.69
C LEU A 105 -17.85 13.50 -11.06
N GLU A 106 -18.75 13.74 -10.09
CA GLU A 106 -19.93 14.57 -10.28
C GLU A 106 -19.55 15.99 -10.72
N PRO A 107 -20.16 16.49 -11.82
CA PRO A 107 -19.94 17.85 -12.25
C PRO A 107 -20.58 18.81 -11.26
N SER A 108 -19.88 19.89 -10.89
CA SER A 108 -20.41 20.90 -9.97
C SER A 108 -21.60 21.68 -10.54
N ARG A 109 -21.73 21.73 -11.87
CA ARG A 109 -22.78 22.37 -12.68
C ARG A 109 -22.93 21.63 -14.02
N PRO A 110 -24.05 21.78 -14.77
CA PRO A 110 -24.17 21.26 -16.13
C PRO A 110 -22.97 21.66 -17.00
N LEU A 111 -22.41 20.71 -17.76
CA LEU A 111 -21.18 20.85 -18.53
C LEU A 111 -21.41 21.63 -19.85
N ASP A 112 -22.14 22.74 -19.80
CA ASP A 112 -22.53 23.51 -20.98
C ASP A 112 -21.35 24.34 -21.52
N ASN A 113 -20.42 24.72 -20.64
CA ASN A 113 -19.32 25.63 -20.97
C ASN A 113 -17.93 24.99 -20.80
N ALA A 114 -16.97 25.43 -21.63
CA ALA A 114 -15.58 24.98 -21.57
C ALA A 114 -14.91 25.26 -20.21
N GLU A 115 -15.33 26.31 -19.52
CA GLU A 115 -14.83 26.69 -18.19
C GLU A 115 -15.14 25.62 -17.12
N GLU A 116 -16.35 25.06 -17.13
CA GLU A 116 -16.75 24.03 -16.15
C GLU A 116 -16.01 22.71 -16.38
N ARG A 117 -15.67 22.38 -17.64
CA ARG A 117 -14.77 21.25 -17.96
C ARG A 117 -13.39 21.43 -17.35
N SER A 118 -12.83 22.65 -17.44
CA SER A 118 -11.53 22.98 -16.84
C SER A 118 -11.56 22.87 -15.30
N LYS A 119 -12.63 23.34 -14.65
CA LYS A 119 -12.81 23.20 -13.19
C LYS A 119 -12.90 21.72 -12.77
N LYS A 120 -13.65 20.89 -13.50
CA LYS A 120 -13.72 19.44 -13.26
C LYS A 120 -12.33 18.79 -13.38
N GLN A 121 -11.57 19.15 -14.41
CA GLN A 121 -10.20 18.66 -14.61
C GLN A 121 -9.26 19.08 -13.47
N SER A 122 -9.31 20.33 -13.01
CA SER A 122 -8.50 20.82 -11.89
C SER A 122 -8.81 20.09 -10.58
N ARG A 123 -10.10 19.87 -10.27
CA ARG A 123 -10.52 19.08 -9.11
C ARG A 123 -9.99 17.64 -9.18
N PHE A 124 -10.09 17.01 -10.34
CA PHE A 124 -9.54 15.67 -10.54
C PHE A 124 -8.01 15.64 -10.38
N ALA A 125 -7.30 16.63 -10.92
CA ALA A 125 -5.85 16.74 -10.75
C ALA A 125 -5.45 16.89 -9.28
N LEU A 126 -6.16 17.72 -8.52
CA LEU A 126 -5.94 17.86 -7.08
C LEU A 126 -6.17 16.55 -6.32
N LEU A 127 -7.26 15.83 -6.63
CA LEU A 127 -7.55 14.51 -6.05
C LEU A 127 -6.47 13.49 -6.41
N ALA A 128 -6.00 13.48 -7.65
CA ALA A 128 -4.94 12.58 -8.09
C ALA A 128 -3.63 12.90 -7.34
N VAL A 129 -3.18 14.16 -7.36
CA VAL A 129 -1.93 14.57 -6.70
C VAL A 129 -1.97 14.28 -5.19
N SER A 130 -3.08 14.60 -4.52
CA SER A 130 -3.24 14.31 -3.09
C SER A 130 -3.26 12.81 -2.79
N GLY A 131 -3.98 12.01 -3.59
CA GLY A 131 -4.03 10.56 -3.44
C GLY A 131 -2.66 9.88 -3.63
N PHE A 132 -1.95 10.24 -4.70
CA PHE A 132 -0.59 9.74 -4.95
C PHE A 132 0.39 10.20 -3.87
N GLY A 133 0.29 11.45 -3.42
CA GLY A 133 1.12 11.99 -2.34
C GLY A 133 0.92 11.26 -1.02
N LEU A 134 -0.33 10.98 -0.63
CA LEU A 134 -0.65 10.21 0.57
C LEU A 134 -0.14 8.77 0.47
N ALA A 135 -0.36 8.10 -0.66
CA ALA A 135 0.14 6.73 -0.86
C ALA A 135 1.68 6.67 -0.83
N ALA A 136 2.36 7.63 -1.47
CA ALA A 136 3.82 7.74 -1.42
C ALA A 136 4.33 7.96 0.00
N ALA A 137 3.67 8.81 0.78
CA ALA A 137 4.00 9.02 2.19
C ALA A 137 3.83 7.73 3.01
N GLN A 138 2.71 7.02 2.86
CA GLN A 138 2.48 5.75 3.56
C GLN A 138 3.55 4.70 3.23
N TYR A 139 3.86 4.51 1.94
CA TYR A 139 4.90 3.57 1.52
C TYR A 139 6.28 3.99 2.03
N ALA A 140 6.63 5.28 1.97
CA ALA A 140 7.90 5.78 2.49
C ALA A 140 8.03 5.56 4.00
N LEU A 141 6.98 5.84 4.79
CA LEU A 141 6.98 5.61 6.23
C LEU A 141 7.21 4.13 6.55
N VAL A 142 6.49 3.21 5.89
CA VAL A 142 6.65 1.77 6.10
C VAL A 142 8.05 1.31 5.71
N MET A 143 8.58 1.76 4.57
CA MET A 143 9.94 1.42 4.13
C MET A 143 11.01 1.94 5.10
N VAL A 144 10.93 3.22 5.49
CA VAL A 144 11.91 3.85 6.37
C VAL A 144 11.87 3.22 7.76
N PHE A 145 10.72 3.17 8.41
CA PHE A 145 10.62 2.66 9.78
C PHE A 145 10.74 1.15 9.85
N GLY A 146 10.29 0.41 8.84
CA GLY A 146 10.55 -1.03 8.73
C GLY A 146 12.04 -1.33 8.61
N PHE A 147 12.75 -0.59 7.73
CA PHE A 147 14.20 -0.74 7.58
C PHE A 147 14.96 -0.27 8.83
N LEU A 148 14.55 0.81 9.49
CA LEU A 148 15.19 1.24 10.74
C LEU A 148 14.99 0.24 11.88
N THR A 149 13.85 -0.48 11.89
CA THR A 149 13.55 -1.48 12.92
C THR A 149 14.36 -2.77 12.73
N PHE A 150 14.46 -3.29 11.50
CA PHE A 150 15.03 -4.62 11.23
C PHE A 150 16.33 -4.60 10.40
N GLY A 151 16.71 -3.46 9.82
CA GLY A 151 17.87 -3.31 8.95
C GLY A 151 17.78 -4.20 7.71
N ARG A 152 18.93 -4.76 7.30
CA ARG A 152 19.05 -5.64 6.12
C ARG A 152 18.42 -7.04 6.30
N HIS A 153 18.00 -7.40 7.50
CA HIS A 153 17.35 -8.68 7.78
C HIS A 153 15.84 -8.67 7.51
N VAL A 154 15.30 -7.57 6.97
CA VAL A 154 13.88 -7.45 6.66
C VAL A 154 13.47 -8.37 5.50
N ASP A 155 12.50 -9.24 5.75
CA ASP A 155 11.85 -10.03 4.70
C ASP A 155 11.01 -9.16 3.76
N GLY A 156 10.81 -9.64 2.52
CA GLY A 156 9.99 -8.93 1.50
C GLY A 156 8.54 -8.68 1.93
N ASN A 157 7.99 -9.50 2.83
CA ASN A 157 6.80 -9.17 3.59
C ASN A 157 7.21 -8.69 4.99
N LEU A 158 7.19 -7.37 5.18
CA LEU A 158 7.61 -6.73 6.42
C LEU A 158 6.92 -7.31 7.66
N LEU A 159 5.62 -7.64 7.57
CA LEU A 159 4.84 -8.12 8.72
C LEU A 159 5.31 -9.47 9.27
N LEU A 160 6.02 -10.26 8.46
CA LEU A 160 6.58 -11.56 8.90
C LEU A 160 7.77 -11.40 9.86
N ASN A 161 8.45 -10.25 9.84
CA ASN A 161 9.57 -9.95 10.73
C ASN A 161 9.14 -9.70 12.18
N TYR A 162 7.87 -9.32 12.40
CA TYR A 162 7.35 -9.06 13.75
C TYR A 162 7.05 -10.36 14.52
N ALA A 163 7.19 -10.32 15.84
CA ALA A 163 7.00 -11.49 16.69
C ALA A 163 5.53 -11.96 16.68
N THR A 164 5.29 -13.26 16.74
CA THR A 164 3.93 -13.83 16.79
C THR A 164 3.19 -13.49 18.08
N GLY A 165 3.91 -13.15 19.16
CA GLY A 165 3.33 -12.69 20.42
C GLY A 165 3.02 -11.20 20.47
N ASP A 166 3.29 -10.44 19.41
CA ASP A 166 2.96 -9.02 19.32
C ASP A 166 1.49 -8.83 18.89
N PRO A 167 0.60 -8.34 19.77
CA PRO A 167 -0.84 -8.25 19.46
C PRO A 167 -1.15 -7.36 18.27
N TRP A 168 -0.34 -6.32 18.03
CA TRP A 168 -0.52 -5.40 16.90
C TRP A 168 -0.04 -6.01 15.60
N ALA A 169 1.03 -6.81 15.66
CA ALA A 169 1.49 -7.59 14.51
C ALA A 169 0.46 -8.66 14.11
N VAL A 170 -0.17 -9.31 15.10
CA VAL A 170 -1.25 -10.28 14.86
C VAL A 170 -2.46 -9.60 14.22
N ALA A 171 -2.87 -8.43 14.71
CA ALA A 171 -3.98 -7.69 14.13
C ALA A 171 -3.71 -7.17 12.70
N GLY A 172 -2.44 -6.97 12.33
CA GLY A 172 -2.04 -6.50 11.01
C GLY A 172 -1.88 -7.59 9.95
N ARG A 173 -1.90 -8.87 10.35
CA ARG A 173 -1.77 -10.05 9.46
C ARG A 173 -3.12 -10.60 9.06
#